data_AF-A0A1M7AHN5-F1
#
_entry.id   AF-A0A1M7AHN5-F1
#
_cell.length_a   1.000
_cell.length_b   1.000
_cell.length_c   1.000
_cell.angle_alpha   90.00
_cell.angle_beta   90.00
_cell.angle_gamma   90.00
#
_symmetry.space_group_name_H-M   'P 1'
#
loop_
_entity.id
_entity.type
_entity.pdbx_description
1 polymer ?
#
loop_
_entity_poly.entity_id
_entity_poly.type
_entity_poly.pdbx_seq_one_letter_code
_entity_poly.pdbx_strand_id
1 'polypeptide(L)' 'MHVDQLNNVIGRSVGYKYRDSSPKVLAMKILEHMYKNGFYQATGDSLHGYKVEKANLSLSEYVDTLLKILKKNENGL' A
#
# COMPACT_ATOMS: atom_id res chain seq x y z
N MET A 1 3.25 -8.30 -16.25
CA MET A 1 2.94 -6.99 -15.64
C MET A 1 3.49 -7.03 -14.22
N HIS A 2 4.33 -6.08 -13.83
CA HIS A 2 4.97 -6.10 -12.50
C HIS A 2 3.97 -5.65 -11.42
N VAL A 3 3.95 -6.34 -10.27
CA VAL A 3 3.08 -6.01 -9.11
C VAL A 3 3.21 -4.55 -8.69
N ASP A 4 4.42 -4.01 -8.75
CA ASP A 4 4.68 -2.61 -8.41
C ASP A 4 3.93 -1.64 -9.33
N GLN A 5 3.77 -1.97 -10.61
CA GLN A 5 3.01 -1.12 -11.54
C GLN A 5 1.53 -1.09 -11.17
N LEU A 6 0.98 -2.22 -10.73
CA LEU A 6 -0.41 -2.31 -10.27
C LEU A 6 -0.61 -1.53 -8.97
N ASN A 7 0.30 -1.67 -8.01
CA ASN A 7 0.25 -0.91 -6.77
C ASN A 7 0.52 0.59 -6.99
N ASN A 8 1.30 0.96 -8.00
CA ASN A 8 1.47 2.36 -8.42
C ASN A 8 0.17 2.96 -8.96
N VAL A 9 -0.69 2.18 -9.63
CA VAL A 9 -2.02 2.65 -10.04
C VAL A 9 -2.89 2.96 -8.81
N ILE A 10 -2.83 2.11 -7.78
CA ILE A 10 -3.51 2.37 -6.49
C ILE A 10 -2.98 3.66 -5.87
N GLY A 11 -1.66 3.79 -5.74
CA GLY A 11 -1.00 4.97 -5.19
C GLY A 11 -1.39 6.26 -5.92
N ARG A 12 -1.37 6.27 -7.27
CA ARG A 12 -1.79 7.42 -8.07
C ARG A 12 -3.27 7.74 -7.88
N SER A 13 -4.14 6.73 -7.89
CA SER A 13 -5.59 6.92 -7.71
C SER A 13 -5.90 7.58 -6.36
N VAL A 14 -5.24 7.14 -5.29
CA VAL A 14 -5.33 7.78 -3.97
C VAL A 14 -4.71 9.17 -4.00
N GLY A 15 -3.54 9.34 -4.61
CA GLY A 15 -2.87 10.63 -4.75
C GLY A 15 -3.70 11.69 -5.46
N TYR A 16 -4.44 11.33 -6.52
CA TYR A 16 -5.35 12.26 -7.19
C TYR A 16 -6.50 12.72 -6.28
N LYS A 17 -6.99 11.87 -5.38
CA LYS A 17 -8.06 12.20 -4.44
C LYS A 17 -7.58 13.07 -3.27
N TYR A 18 -6.30 12.98 -2.92
CA TYR A 18 -5.68 13.64 -1.76
C TYR A 18 -4.49 14.51 -2.19
N ARG A 19 -4.63 15.23 -3.31
CA ARG A 19 -3.51 15.90 -3.99
C ARG A 19 -2.79 16.95 -3.14
N ASP A 20 -3.52 17.63 -2.28
CA ASP A 20 -2.99 18.71 -1.42
C ASP A 20 -2.65 18.22 0.00
N SER A 21 -2.71 16.90 0.23
CA SER A 21 -2.37 16.31 1.52
C SER A 21 -0.86 16.21 1.71
N SER A 22 -0.40 16.30 2.96
CA SER A 22 1.01 16.03 3.26
C SER A 22 1.38 14.58 2.90
N PRO A 23 2.67 14.29 2.62
CA PRO A 23 3.13 12.93 2.32
C PRO A 23 2.70 11.90 3.38
N LYS A 24 2.68 12.32 4.65
CA LYS A 24 2.20 11.50 5.77
C LYS A 24 0.72 11.15 5.67
N VAL A 25 -0.12 12.14 5.38
CA VAL A 25 -1.56 11.90 5.17
C VAL A 25 -1.78 11.00 3.96
N LEU A 26 -1.05 11.24 2.86
CA LEU A 26 -1.15 10.41 1.67
C LEU A 26 -0.74 8.95 1.95
N ALA A 27 0.35 8.71 2.67
CA ALA A 27 0.79 7.38 3.08
C ALA A 27 -0.27 6.66 3.93
N MET A 28 -0.89 7.36 4.90
CA MET A 28 -1.99 6.79 5.69
C MET A 28 -3.20 6.44 4.82
N LYS A 29 -3.54 7.25 3.81
CA LYS A 29 -4.66 6.98 2.90
C LYS A 29 -4.40 5.81 1.96
N ILE A 30 -3.16 5.65 1.50
CA ILE A 30 -2.74 4.48 0.73
C ILE A 30 -2.84 3.23 1.61
N LEU A 31 -2.33 3.28 2.84
CA LEU A 31 -2.40 2.17 3.79
C LEU A 31 -3.86 1.78 4.10
N GLU A 32 -4.74 2.77 4.34
CA GLU A 32 -6.17 2.56 4.54
C GLU A 32 -6.82 1.88 3.32
N HIS A 33 -6.43 2.26 2.10
CA HIS A 33 -6.91 1.62 0.87
C HIS A 33 -6.47 0.15 0.80
N MET A 34 -5.20 -0.15 1.09
CA MET A 34 -4.69 -1.53 1.06
C MET A 34 -5.38 -2.42 2.10
N TYR A 35 -5.76 -1.87 3.24
CA TYR A 35 -6.53 -2.59 4.26
C TYR A 35 -7.98 -2.88 3.83
N LYS A 36 -8.69 -1.85 3.32
CA LYS A 36 -10.13 -1.97 3.00
C LYS A 36 -10.41 -2.62 1.65
N ASN A 37 -9.62 -2.27 0.65
CA ASN A 37 -9.87 -2.61 -0.75
C ASN A 37 -8.83 -3.59 -1.31
N GLY A 38 -7.73 -3.82 -0.59
CA GLY A 38 -6.65 -4.70 -0.99
C GLY A 38 -5.56 -4.03 -1.85
N PHE A 39 -4.51 -4.82 -2.08
CA PHE A 39 -3.34 -4.52 -2.90
C PHE A 39 -2.96 -5.75 -3.71
N TYR A 40 -2.10 -5.58 -4.71
CA TYR A 40 -1.61 -6.70 -5.50
C TYR A 40 -0.32 -7.24 -4.90
N GLN A 41 -0.20 -8.56 -4.84
CA GLN A 41 1.01 -9.27 -4.44
C GLN A 41 1.33 -10.37 -5.46
N ALA A 42 2.61 -10.70 -5.57
CA ALA A 42 3.05 -11.87 -6.31
C ALA A 42 3.23 -13.03 -5.32
N THR A 43 2.60 -14.15 -5.61
CA THR A 43 2.78 -15.39 -4.84
C THR A 43 3.18 -16.51 -5.77
N GLY A 44 3.93 -17.48 -5.24
CA GLY A 44 4.51 -18.56 -6.02
C GLY A 44 6.02 -18.65 -5.83
N ASP A 45 6.60 -19.63 -6.50
CA ASP A 45 8.00 -19.99 -6.38
C ASP A 45 8.57 -20.38 -7.75
N SER A 46 9.88 -20.65 -7.80
CA SER A 46 10.56 -21.04 -9.03
C SER A 46 10.12 -22.40 -9.60
N LEU A 47 9.50 -23.26 -8.79
CA LEU A 47 8.99 -24.57 -9.21
C LEU A 47 7.60 -24.48 -9.83
N HIS A 48 6.71 -23.66 -9.28
CA HIS A 48 5.29 -23.59 -9.64
C HIS A 48 4.92 -22.33 -10.42
N GLY A 49 5.87 -21.43 -10.64
CA GLY A 49 5.67 -20.15 -11.29
C GLY A 49 5.06 -19.10 -10.37
N TYR A 50 5.07 -17.85 -10.82
CA TYR A 50 4.53 -16.71 -10.08
C TYR A 50 3.13 -16.36 -10.59
N LYS A 51 2.20 -16.14 -9.67
CA LYS A 51 0.88 -15.56 -9.92
C LYS A 51 0.78 -14.19 -9.26
N VAL A 52 -0.01 -13.31 -9.85
CA VAL A 52 -0.39 -12.03 -9.25
C VAL A 52 -1.80 -12.17 -8.70
N GLU A 53 -1.98 -11.87 -7.43
CA GLU A 53 -3.28 -11.95 -6.77
C GLU A 53 -3.52 -10.73 -5.90
N LYS A 54 -4.78 -10.55 -5.52
CA LYS A 54 -5.20 -9.45 -4.65
C LYS A 54 -5.25 -9.95 -3.21
N ALA A 55 -4.62 -9.20 -2.31
CA ALA A 55 -4.60 -9.48 -0.88
C ALA A 55 -5.00 -8.24 -0.09
N ASN A 56 -5.40 -8.43 1.16
CA ASN A 56 -5.65 -7.35 2.10
C ASN A 56 -4.65 -7.45 3.25
N LEU A 57 -4.32 -6.29 3.82
CA LEU A 57 -3.60 -6.28 5.09
C LEU A 57 -4.49 -6.85 6.19
N SER A 58 -3.92 -7.62 7.10
CA SER A 58 -4.58 -7.91 8.36
C SER A 58 -4.72 -6.64 9.20
N LEU A 59 -5.65 -6.65 10.16
CA LEU A 59 -5.79 -5.55 11.10
C LEU A 59 -4.48 -5.27 11.87
N SER A 60 -3.73 -6.31 12.23
CA SER A 60 -2.45 -6.16 12.94
C SER A 60 -1.43 -5.43 12.07
N GLU A 61 -1.23 -5.89 10.83
CA GLU A 61 -0.28 -5.26 9.90
C GLU A 61 -0.63 -3.82 9.60
N TYR A 62 -1.93 -3.53 9.46
CA TYR A 62 -2.44 -2.18 9.29
C TYR A 62 -2.09 -1.29 10.49
N VAL A 63 -2.42 -1.72 11.71
CA VAL A 63 -2.16 -0.95 12.94
C VAL A 63 -0.66 -0.76 13.16
N ASP A 64 0.14 -1.81 13.02
CA ASP A 64 1.59 -1.76 13.22
C ASP A 64 2.27 -0.80 12.22
N THR A 65 1.83 -0.83 10.96
CA THR A 65 2.36 0.06 9.92
C THR A 65 1.89 1.50 10.13
N LEU A 66 0.63 1.70 10.54
CA LEU A 66 0.10 3.03 10.86
C LEU A 66 0.89 3.67 12.01
N LEU A 67 1.18 2.93 13.07
CA LEU A 67 1.98 3.41 14.19
C LEU A 67 3.41 3.81 13.75
N LYS A 68 4.02 3.06 12.82
CA LYS A 68 5.33 3.42 12.25
C LYS A 68 5.28 4.71 11.44
N ILE A 69 4.24 4.90 10.62
CA ILE A 69 4.02 6.14 9.86
C ILE A 69 3.81 7.32 10.81
N LEU A 70 3.02 7.14 11.87
CA LEU A 70 2.75 8.18 12.85
C LEU A 70 4.01 8.63 13.59
N LYS A 71 4.97 7.71 13.85
CA LYS A 71 6.27 8.01 14.47
C LYS A 71 7.25 8.73 13.55
N LYS A 72 7.07 8.68 12.22
CA LYS A 72 7.92 9.42 11.27
C LYS A 72 7.56 10.91 11.25
N ASN A 73 8.59 11.75 11.18
CA ASN A 73 8.45 13.18 10.90
C ASN A 73 8.10 13.39 9.41
N GLU A 74 7.64 14.59 9.06
CA GLU A 74 7.16 14.88 7.70
C GLU A 74 8.23 14.72 6.60
N ASN A 75 9.52 14.83 6.98
CA ASN A 75 10.67 14.68 6.09
C ASN A 75 11.25 13.25 6.03
N GLY A 76 10.71 12.32 6.82
CA GLY A 76 11.23 10.96 7.00
C GLY A 76 10.42 9.87 6.31
N LEU A 77 9.47 10.26 5.45
CA LEU A 77 8.68 9.41 4.57
C LEU A 77 9.18 9.48 3.14
#